data_AF-A0K2A4-F1
#
_entry.id   AF-A0K2A4-F1
#
_cell.length_a   1.000
_cell.length_b   1.000
_cell.length_c   1.000
_cell.angle_alpha   90.00
_cell.angle_beta   90.00
_cell.angle_gamma   90.00
#
_symmetry.space_group_name_H-M   'P 1'
#
loop_
_entity.id
_entity.type
_entity.pdbx_description
1 polymer ?
#
loop_
_entity_poly.entity_id
_entity_poly.type
_entity_poly.pdbx_seq_one_letter_code
_entity_poly.pdbx_strand_id
1 'polypeptide(L)'
;MLKGFKDFILRGNVIELSIAVVVGTAFTALVAAFTTNIVNPIIAAAGGVQTEGLGFHIWPGNDKTFVNIGGVLTAFVTFLITAAVVYFIFVAPMNKINSLVKSRLATAEPEEEPIPADTALLAEIRDLLTQLAGNDRELTSAGTSTEPEGPR
;
A
#
# COMPACT_ATOMS: atom_id res chain seq x y z
N MET A 1 -9.50 -7.41 -32.81
CA MET A 1 -8.52 -6.73 -31.94
C MET A 1 -9.18 -5.89 -30.84
N LEU A 2 -10.13 -5.00 -31.14
CA LEU A 2 -10.87 -4.22 -30.13
C LEU A 2 -11.56 -5.07 -29.04
N LYS A 3 -12.14 -6.22 -29.40
CA LYS A 3 -12.78 -7.12 -28.42
C LYS A 3 -11.76 -7.73 -27.44
N GLY A 4 -10.63 -8.22 -27.94
CA GLY A 4 -9.54 -8.75 -27.10
C GLY A 4 -8.84 -7.69 -26.25
N PHE A 5 -8.77 -6.43 -26.73
CA PHE A 5 -8.26 -5.31 -25.93
C PHE A 5 -9.22 -4.93 -24.80
N LYS A 6 -10.54 -4.90 -25.08
CA LYS A 6 -11.57 -4.72 -24.05
C LYS A 6 -11.49 -5.83 -22.99
N ASP A 7 -11.38 -7.10 -23.41
CA ASP A 7 -11.25 -8.24 -22.49
C ASP A 7 -9.93 -8.23 -21.69
N PHE A 8 -8.88 -7.58 -22.21
CA PHE A 8 -7.63 -7.37 -21.50
C PHE A 8 -7.74 -6.28 -20.42
N ILE A 9 -8.34 -5.13 -20.75
CA ILE A 9 -8.55 -4.05 -19.79
C ILE A 9 -9.56 -4.46 -18.71
N LEU A 10 -10.64 -5.16 -19.08
CA LEU A 10 -11.65 -5.63 -18.12
C LEU A 10 -11.12 -6.67 -17.13
N ARG A 11 -9.90 -7.17 -17.31
CA ARG A 11 -9.19 -7.94 -16.31
C ARG A 11 -8.82 -6.97 -15.17
N GLY A 12 -9.67 -6.87 -14.15
CA GLY A 12 -9.69 -5.79 -13.13
C GLY A 12 -8.32 -5.32 -12.61
N ASN A 13 -7.37 -6.24 -12.44
CA ASN A 13 -5.98 -5.94 -12.10
C ASN A 13 -5.31 -4.88 -13.01
N VAL A 14 -5.63 -4.84 -14.31
CA VAL A 14 -5.05 -3.86 -15.26
C VAL A 14 -5.62 -2.46 -15.04
N ILE A 15 -6.93 -2.35 -14.79
CA ILE A 15 -7.59 -1.05 -14.54
C ILE A 15 -7.07 -0.43 -13.25
N GLU A 16 -7.01 -1.21 -12.16
CA GLU A 16 -6.54 -0.73 -10.87
C GLU A 16 -5.10 -0.24 -10.93
N LEU A 17 -4.21 -1.02 -11.54
CA LEU A 17 -2.81 -0.62 -11.75
C LEU A 17 -2.69 0.62 -12.64
N SER A 18 -3.51 0.71 -13.70
CA SER A 18 -3.49 1.88 -14.60
C SER A 18 -3.93 3.15 -13.89
N ILE A 19 -4.99 3.08 -13.07
CA ILE A 19 -5.47 4.22 -12.28
C ILE A 19 -4.41 4.65 -11.27
N ALA A 20 -3.78 3.70 -10.57
CA ALA A 20 -2.73 4.01 -9.60
C ALA A 20 -1.56 4.79 -10.23
N VAL A 21 -1.10 4.37 -11.42
CA VAL A 21 -0.01 5.05 -12.13
C VAL A 21 -0.43 6.44 -12.62
N VAL A 22 -1.61 6.57 -13.23
CA VAL A 22 -2.10 7.87 -13.74
C VAL A 22 -2.28 8.88 -12.61
N VAL A 23 -2.89 8.47 -11.49
CA VAL A 23 -3.08 9.34 -10.33
C VAL A 23 -1.73 9.70 -9.69
N GLY A 24 -0.83 8.72 -9.53
CA GLY A 24 0.50 8.97 -8.96
C GLY A 24 1.34 9.96 -9.76
N THR A 25 1.35 9.81 -11.09
CA THR A 25 2.06 10.73 -11.99
C THR A 25 1.46 12.13 -12.02
N ALA A 26 0.13 12.25 -12.11
CA ALA A 26 -0.56 13.54 -12.08
C ALA A 26 -0.32 14.29 -10.76
N PHE A 27 -0.37 13.58 -9.63
CA PHE A 27 -0.10 14.16 -8.32
C PHE A 27 1.36 14.63 -8.19
N THR A 28 2.31 13.81 -8.62
CA THR A 28 3.74 14.18 -8.62
C THR A 28 3.97 15.45 -9.45
N ALA A 29 3.33 15.55 -10.62
CA ALA A 29 3.41 16.75 -11.46
C ALA A 29 2.82 17.99 -10.78
N LEU A 30 1.71 17.85 -10.05
CA LEU A 30 1.12 18.95 -9.28
C LEU A 30 2.07 19.47 -8.20
N VAL A 31 2.66 18.56 -7.42
CA VAL A 31 3.59 18.97 -6.35
C VAL A 31 4.88 19.57 -6.92
N ALA A 32 5.39 19.01 -8.02
CA ALA A 32 6.54 19.56 -8.72
C ALA A 32 6.25 20.97 -9.25
N ALA A 33 5.07 21.21 -9.83
CA ALA A 33 4.65 22.53 -10.28
C ALA A 33 4.52 23.52 -9.12
N PHE A 34 3.91 23.11 -8.00
CA PHE A 34 3.82 23.94 -6.80
C PHE A 34 5.21 24.32 -6.29
N THR A 35 6.11 23.35 -6.17
CA THR A 35 7.44 23.61 -5.64
C THR A 35 8.25 24.49 -6.59
N THR A 36 8.22 24.19 -7.89
CA THR A 36 8.97 24.96 -8.90
C THR A 36 8.51 26.41 -8.98
N ASN A 37 7.20 26.66 -8.91
CA ASN A 37 6.65 28.00 -9.14
C ASN A 37 6.48 28.83 -7.86
N ILE A 38 6.39 28.21 -6.69
CA ILE A 38 6.14 28.92 -5.43
C ILE A 38 7.33 28.80 -4.48
N VAL A 39 7.83 27.58 -4.26
CA VAL A 39 8.87 27.33 -3.26
C VAL A 39 10.24 27.76 -3.78
N ASN A 40 10.60 27.41 -5.01
CA ASN A 40 11.92 27.75 -5.57
C ASN A 40 12.17 29.26 -5.61
N PRO A 41 11.22 30.12 -6.03
CA PRO A 41 11.41 31.57 -5.96
C PRO A 41 11.60 32.09 -4.53
N ILE A 42 10.90 31.52 -3.54
CA ILE A 42 11.04 31.90 -2.13
C ILE A 42 12.43 31.52 -1.62
N ILE A 43 12.91 30.31 -1.94
CA ILE A 43 14.26 29.87 -1.59
C ILE A 43 15.31 30.73 -2.29
N ALA A 44 15.11 31.05 -3.57
CA ALA A 44 16.02 31.91 -4.33
C ALA A 44 16.05 33.34 -3.76
N ALA A 45 14.92 33.85 -3.28
CA ALA A 45 14.84 35.15 -2.62
C ALA A 45 15.50 35.14 -1.23
N ALA A 46 15.34 34.08 -0.44
CA ALA A 46 15.96 33.92 0.87
C ALA A 46 17.46 33.59 0.79
N GLY A 47 17.89 32.95 -0.30
CA GLY A 47 19.27 32.52 -0.55
C GLY A 47 20.16 33.57 -1.23
N GLY A 48 19.61 34.73 -1.61
CA GLY A 48 20.36 35.87 -2.14
C GLY A 48 21.06 35.57 -3.47
N VAL A 49 20.42 36.00 -4.57
CA VAL A 49 21.01 36.14 -5.91
C VAL A 49 21.46 34.82 -6.56
N GLN A 50 20.63 34.35 -7.51
CA GLN A 50 20.96 33.39 -8.55
C GLN A 50 21.47 32.03 -8.01
N THR A 51 20.56 31.07 -7.92
CA THR A 51 20.86 29.63 -7.80
C THR A 51 21.68 29.06 -8.97
N GLU A 52 22.10 29.90 -9.92
CA GLU A 52 23.12 29.62 -10.94
C GLU A 52 24.55 29.98 -10.47
N GLY A 53 24.74 30.61 -9.31
CA GLY A 53 26.05 31.08 -8.84
C GLY A 53 26.84 30.11 -7.97
N LEU A 54 26.19 29.09 -7.38
CA LEU A 54 26.84 28.09 -6.53
C LEU A 54 27.25 26.84 -7.32
N GLY A 55 27.66 27.01 -8.56
CA GLY A 55 28.20 25.91 -9.35
C GLY A 55 29.61 26.19 -9.82
N PHE A 56 30.38 25.12 -9.94
CA PHE A 56 31.72 25.18 -10.49
C PHE A 56 31.73 24.47 -11.85
N HIS A 57 32.46 25.04 -12.81
CA HIS A 57 32.76 24.32 -14.03
C HIS A 57 33.93 23.38 -13.77
N ILE A 58 33.78 22.09 -14.09
CA ILE A 58 34.89 21.12 -13.99
C ILE A 58 35.94 21.41 -15.08
N TRP A 59 35.53 22.01 -16.21
CA TRP A 59 36.42 22.46 -17.29
C TRP A 59 36.13 23.93 -17.66
N PRO A 60 37.13 24.83 -17.70
CA PRO A 60 36.93 26.22 -18.09
C PRO A 60 36.41 26.34 -19.54
N GLY A 61 35.26 26.99 -19.74
CA GLY A 61 34.72 27.29 -21.08
C GLY A 61 33.78 26.24 -21.68
N ASN A 62 33.33 25.24 -20.91
CA ASN A 62 32.25 24.33 -21.33
C ASN A 62 31.02 24.47 -20.43
N ASP A 63 29.95 25.05 -20.98
CA ASP A 63 28.67 25.24 -20.29
C ASP A 63 28.01 23.91 -19.89
N LYS A 64 28.33 22.82 -20.60
CA LYS A 64 27.80 21.47 -20.28
C LYS A 64 28.46 20.84 -19.05
N THR A 65 29.51 21.43 -18.51
CA THR A 65 30.24 20.92 -17.34
C THR A 65 30.02 21.76 -16.09
N PHE A 66 28.97 22.58 -16.08
CA PHE A 66 28.55 23.34 -14.92
C PHE A 66 27.84 22.44 -13.90
N VAL A 67 28.42 22.31 -12.70
CA VAL A 67 27.82 21.55 -11.60
C VAL A 67 26.94 22.46 -10.76
N ASN A 68 25.62 22.41 -10.95
CA ASN A 68 24.69 23.28 -10.22
C ASN A 68 24.34 22.70 -8.82
N ILE A 69 25.06 23.12 -7.78
CA ILE A 69 24.78 22.70 -6.40
C ILE A 69 23.46 23.29 -5.88
N GLY A 70 23.08 24.49 -6.35
CA GLY A 70 21.80 25.12 -6.01
C GLY A 70 20.60 24.30 -6.49
N GLY A 71 20.71 23.72 -7.68
CA GLY A 71 19.71 22.83 -8.26
C GLY A 71 19.54 21.54 -7.45
N VAL A 72 20.62 20.98 -6.92
CA VAL A 72 20.57 19.78 -6.06
C VAL A 72 19.87 20.09 -4.74
N LEU A 73 20.21 21.20 -4.08
CA LEU A 73 19.54 21.62 -2.84
C LEU A 73 18.04 21.87 -3.06
N THR A 74 17.71 22.52 -4.18
CA THR A 74 16.31 22.79 -4.57
C THR A 74 15.55 21.49 -4.82
N ALA A 75 16.15 20.52 -5.51
CA ALA A 75 15.57 19.20 -5.72
C ALA A 75 15.37 18.44 -4.40
N PHE A 76 16.32 18.56 -3.46
CA PHE A 76 16.20 17.96 -2.13
C PHE A 76 15.04 18.56 -1.33
N VAL A 77 14.88 19.90 -1.33
CA VAL A 77 13.74 20.56 -0.68
C VAL A 77 12.41 20.15 -1.34
N THR A 78 12.40 20.05 -2.67
CA THR A 78 11.23 19.57 -3.43
C THR A 78 10.82 18.16 -3.03
N PHE A 79 11.80 17.27 -2.88
CA PHE A 79 11.57 15.90 -2.42
C PHE A 79 10.98 15.87 -1.00
N LEU A 80 11.54 16.65 -0.06
CA LEU A 80 11.05 16.75 1.32
C LEU A 80 9.61 17.27 1.39
N ILE A 81 9.27 18.31 0.63
CA ILE A 81 7.91 18.85 0.58
C ILE A 81 6.96 17.82 0.00
N THR A 82 7.34 17.15 -1.09
CA THR A 82 6.53 16.09 -1.70
C THR A 82 6.27 14.94 -0.73
N ALA A 83 7.31 14.47 -0.04
CA ALA A 83 7.19 13.43 0.97
C ALA A 83 6.28 13.88 2.14
N ALA A 84 6.41 15.13 2.59
CA ALA A 84 5.57 15.68 3.66
C ALA A 84 4.09 15.76 3.26
N VAL A 85 3.79 16.22 2.04
CA VAL A 85 2.40 16.29 1.54
C VAL A 85 1.81 14.89 1.39
N VAL A 86 2.55 13.95 0.80
CA VAL A 86 2.10 12.54 0.68
C VAL A 86 1.87 11.92 2.05
N TYR A 87 2.78 12.16 2.98
CA TYR A 87 2.64 11.67 4.35
C TYR A 87 1.39 12.25 5.03
N PHE A 88 1.16 13.57 4.92
CA PHE A 88 0.03 14.21 5.60
C PHE A 88 -1.33 13.86 4.97
N ILE A 89 -1.41 13.71 3.65
CA ILE A 89 -2.67 13.44 2.94
C ILE A 89 -3.03 11.94 2.94
N PHE A 90 -2.05 11.05 2.81
CA PHE A 90 -2.32 9.60 2.71
C PHE A 90 -1.93 8.87 3.99
N VAL A 91 -0.68 9.01 4.45
CA VAL A 91 -0.15 8.19 5.55
C VAL A 91 -0.76 8.58 6.90
N ALA A 92 -0.88 9.86 7.22
CA ALA A 92 -1.40 10.34 8.49
C ALA A 92 -2.88 9.96 8.71
N PRO A 93 -3.81 10.19 7.75
CA PRO A 93 -5.18 9.72 7.90
C PRO A 93 -5.30 8.20 7.88
N MET A 94 -4.51 7.49 7.04
CA MET A 94 -4.50 6.03 7.07
C MET A 94 -4.02 5.49 8.42
N ASN A 95 -2.98 6.09 9.00
CA ASN A 95 -2.47 5.72 10.32
C ASN A 95 -3.46 6.07 11.44
N LYS A 96 -4.20 7.18 11.31
CA LYS A 96 -5.27 7.58 12.22
C LYS A 96 -6.49 6.64 12.14
N ILE A 97 -6.89 6.24 10.94
CA ILE A 97 -7.97 5.27 10.75
C ILE A 97 -7.53 3.91 11.29
N ASN A 98 -6.32 3.45 10.97
CA ASN A 98 -5.80 2.18 11.47
C ASN A 98 -5.67 2.15 13.00
N SER A 99 -5.30 3.26 13.63
CA SER A 99 -5.25 3.33 15.09
C SER A 99 -6.66 3.36 15.71
N LEU A 100 -7.61 4.05 15.08
CA LEU A 100 -9.02 4.03 15.48
C LEU A 100 -9.64 2.65 15.32
N VAL A 101 -9.41 1.97 14.19
CA VAL A 101 -9.86 0.59 13.94
C VAL A 101 -9.20 -0.37 14.92
N LYS A 102 -7.90 -0.30 15.18
CA LYS A 102 -7.25 -1.11 16.23
C LYS A 102 -7.82 -0.86 17.63
N SER A 103 -8.15 0.39 17.96
CA SER A 103 -8.76 0.72 19.25
C SER A 103 -10.23 0.29 19.36
N ARG A 104 -10.95 0.19 18.23
CA ARG A 104 -12.30 -0.37 18.19
C ARG A 104 -12.29 -1.90 18.20
N LEU A 105 -11.36 -2.55 17.50
CA LEU A 105 -11.14 -4.00 17.53
C LEU A 105 -10.68 -4.52 18.91
N ALA A 106 -10.16 -3.64 19.78
CA ALA A 106 -9.87 -3.98 21.17
C ALA A 106 -11.12 -3.98 22.07
N THR A 107 -12.26 -3.43 21.61
CA THR A 107 -13.52 -3.32 22.39
C THR A 107 -14.73 -3.94 21.68
N ALA A 108 -14.69 -4.14 20.37
CA ALA A 108 -15.75 -4.73 19.57
C ALA A 108 -15.15 -5.87 18.75
N GLU A 109 -15.86 -7.00 18.78
CA GLU A 109 -15.66 -8.20 17.97
C GLU A 109 -15.17 -7.88 16.55
N PRO A 110 -14.29 -8.70 15.95
CA PRO A 110 -13.66 -8.38 14.67
C PRO A 110 -14.71 -8.08 13.62
N GLU A 111 -14.69 -6.85 13.10
CA GLU A 111 -15.41 -6.51 11.88
C GLU A 111 -14.73 -7.31 10.76
N GLU A 112 -15.37 -8.41 10.38
CA GLU A 112 -14.97 -9.25 9.27
C GLU A 112 -14.79 -8.37 8.03
N GLU A 113 -13.53 -8.13 7.64
CA GLU A 113 -13.23 -7.96 6.22
C GLU A 113 -13.97 -9.10 5.51
N PRO A 114 -14.73 -8.87 4.42
CA PRO A 114 -15.44 -9.94 3.74
C PRO A 114 -14.42 -11.00 3.42
N ILE A 115 -14.46 -12.08 4.21
CA ILE A 115 -13.47 -13.15 4.14
C ILE A 115 -13.51 -13.56 2.68
N PRO A 116 -12.38 -13.52 1.95
CA PRO A 116 -12.34 -14.00 0.58
C PRO A 116 -13.10 -15.33 0.54
N ALA A 117 -14.02 -15.50 -0.41
CA ALA A 117 -14.94 -16.65 -0.39
C ALA A 117 -14.18 -17.98 -0.17
N ASP A 118 -12.96 -18.06 -0.69
CA ASP A 118 -12.01 -19.16 -0.47
C ASP A 118 -11.69 -19.40 1.02
N THR A 119 -11.39 -18.35 1.79
CA THR A 119 -11.10 -18.46 3.22
C THR A 119 -12.34 -18.80 4.06
N ALA A 120 -13.51 -18.31 3.68
CA ALA A 120 -14.78 -18.71 4.30
C ALA A 120 -15.07 -20.20 4.03
N LEU A 121 -14.92 -20.64 2.79
CA LEU A 121 -15.04 -22.05 2.41
C LEU A 121 -14.02 -22.94 3.12
N LEU A 122 -12.78 -22.47 3.29
CA LEU A 122 -11.76 -23.20 4.05
C LEU A 122 -12.12 -23.33 5.54
N ALA A 123 -12.76 -22.32 6.13
CA ALA A 123 -13.28 -22.41 7.50
C ALA A 123 -14.42 -23.44 7.60
N GLU A 124 -15.37 -23.40 6.67
CA GLU A 124 -16.46 -24.39 6.59
C GLU A 124 -15.92 -25.82 6.39
N ILE A 125 -14.95 -26.01 5.48
CA ILE A 125 -14.30 -27.31 5.26
C ILE A 125 -13.60 -27.80 6.52
N ARG A 126 -12.87 -26.93 7.24
CA ARG A 126 -12.22 -27.28 8.51
C ARG A 126 -13.23 -27.76 9.54
N ASP A 127 -14.35 -27.07 9.65
CA ASP A 127 -15.38 -27.37 10.64
C ASP A 127 -16.10 -28.69 10.30
N LEU A 128 -16.40 -28.93 9.01
CA LEU A 128 -16.93 -30.20 8.52
C LEU A 128 -15.97 -31.38 8.74
N LEU A 129 -14.66 -31.18 8.52
CA LEU A 129 -13.64 -32.21 8.79
C LEU A 129 -13.51 -32.51 10.28
N THR A 130 -13.62 -31.49 11.13
CA THR A 130 -13.60 -31.65 12.59
C THR A 130 -14.82 -32.43 13.07
N GLN A 131 -16.00 -32.15 12.49
CA GLN A 131 -17.23 -32.88 12.77
C GLN A 131 -17.14 -34.35 12.33
N LEU A 132 -16.61 -34.63 11.13
CA LEU A 132 -16.39 -36.00 10.65
C LEU A 132 -15.42 -36.76 11.54
N ALA A 133 -14.31 -36.13 11.94
CA ALA A 133 -13.33 -36.72 12.85
C ALA A 133 -13.88 -36.95 14.28
N GLY A 134 -14.92 -36.21 14.68
CA GLY A 134 -15.68 -36.44 15.91
C GLY A 134 -16.61 -37.66 15.80
N ASN A 135 -17.36 -37.77 14.70
CA ASN A 135 -18.30 -38.87 14.47
C ASN A 135 -17.60 -40.24 14.39
N ASP A 136 -16.42 -40.32 13.76
CA ASP A 136 -15.63 -41.57 13.69
C ASP A 136 -15.19 -42.07 15.07
N ARG A 137 -14.98 -41.15 16.03
CA ARG A 137 -14.63 -41.48 17.42
C ARG A 137 -15.82 -42.01 18.21
N GLU A 138 -17.03 -41.50 17.97
CA GLU A 138 -18.25 -42.03 18.59
C GLU A 138 -18.58 -43.44 18.08
N LEU A 139 -18.47 -43.67 16.76
CA LEU A 139 -18.70 -44.97 16.13
C LEU A 139 -17.74 -46.06 16.63
N THR A 140 -16.48 -45.71 16.91
CA THR A 140 -15.49 -46.66 17.48
C THR A 140 -15.74 -46.95 18.96
N SER A 141 -16.30 -46.01 19.72
CA SER A 141 -16.62 -46.22 21.15
C SER A 141 -17.86 -47.11 21.37
N ALA A 142 -18.86 -47.00 20.49
CA ALA A 142 -20.11 -47.76 20.57
C ALA A 142 -19.93 -49.25 20.20
N GLY A 143 -18.88 -49.61 19.49
CA GLY A 143 -18.56 -51.00 19.12
C GLY A 143 -17.90 -51.84 20.22
N THR A 144 -17.51 -51.24 21.35
CA THR A 144 -16.71 -51.88 22.41
C THR A 144 -17.50 -52.27 23.67
N SER A 145 -18.82 -52.02 23.75
CA SER A 145 -19.62 -52.24 24.97
C SER A 145 -20.52 -53.49 24.96
N THR A 146 -20.39 -54.38 23.98
CA THR A 146 -21.11 -55.67 23.97
C THR A 146 -20.15 -56.85 24.10
N GLU A 147 -19.55 -57.03 25.27
CA GLU A 147 -19.00 -58.34 25.67
C GLU A 147 -19.83 -58.83 26.86
N PRO A 148 -20.67 -59.88 26.71
CA PRO A 148 -21.43 -60.41 27.83
C PRO A 148 -20.48 -61.24 28.68
N GLU A 149 -20.26 -60.83 29.94
CA GLU A 149 -19.68 -61.72 30.95
C GLU A 149 -20.55 -62.98 31.06
N GLY A 150 -19.97 -64.12 30.68
CA GLY A 150 -20.61 -65.42 30.79
C GLY A 150 -20.66 -65.92 32.24
N PRO A 151 -21.69 -66.69 32.63
CA PRO A 151 -21.84 -67.14 34.01
C PRO A 151 -20.90 -68.33 34.31
N ARG A 152 -20.09 -68.19 35.36
CA ARG A 152 -19.48 -69.30 36.10
C ARG A 152 -19.54 -69.04 37.60
#